data_AF-A0A7G1IJN9-F1
#
_entry.id   AF-A0A7G1IJN9-F1
#
_cell.length_a   1.000
_cell.length_b   1.000
_cell.length_c   1.000
_cell.angle_alpha   90.00
_cell.angle_beta   90.00
_cell.angle_gamma   90.00
#
_symmetry.space_group_name_H-M   'P 1'
#
loop_
_entity.id
_entity.type
_entity.pdbx_description
1 polymer ?
#
loop_
_entity_poly.entity_id
_entity_poly.type
_entity_poly.pdbx_seq_one_letter_code
_entity_poly.pdbx_strand_id
1 'polypeptide(L)' 'MRFCIAIPQLDYDDFDTAGLRSYLGRAEELGFEGGWVLEQIVGESPLLAPLELLAYSAACTARLRLGSVFW' A
#
# COMPACT_ATOMS: atom_id res chain seq x y z
N MET A 1 -6.07 -0.70 21.01
CA MET A 1 -6.68 -0.45 19.68
C MET A 1 -5.63 -0.75 18.63
N ARG A 2 -5.95 -1.45 17.53
CA ARG A 2 -5.02 -1.74 16.42
C ARG A 2 -5.42 -0.86 15.23
N PHE A 3 -4.45 -0.20 14.60
CA PHE A 3 -4.71 0.69 13.46
C PHE A 3 -4.06 0.15 12.18
N CYS A 4 -4.78 0.29 11.07
CA CYS A 4 -4.31 -0.02 9.73
C CYS A 4 -4.42 1.22 8.85
N ILE A 5 -3.60 1.29 7.79
CA ILE A 5 -3.52 2.46 6.90
C ILE A 5 -3.64 2.06 5.43
N ALA A 6 -4.27 2.91 4.62
CA ALA A 6 -4.38 2.70 3.18
C ALA A 6 -3.03 2.94 2.50
N ILE A 7 -2.56 2.01 1.68
CA ILE A 7 -1.34 2.19 0.90
C ILE A 7 -1.68 3.10 -0.30
N PRO A 8 -0.87 4.13 -0.62
CA PRO A 8 -1.08 4.96 -1.80
C PRO A 8 -1.12 4.13 -3.09
N GLN A 9 -2.19 4.27 -3.86
CA GLN A 9 -2.42 3.51 -5.10
C GLN A 9 -2.62 4.37 -6.35
N LEU A 10 -2.93 5.66 -6.20
CA LEU A 10 -3.14 6.54 -7.33
C LEU A 10 -1.79 6.94 -7.91
N ASP A 11 -1.57 6.61 -9.18
CA ASP A 11 -0.38 7.00 -9.93
C ASP A 11 -0.77 7.51 -11.32
N TYR A 12 -0.60 8.81 -11.54
CA TYR A 12 -0.99 9.47 -12.80
C TYR A 12 0.15 9.54 -13.81
N ASP A 13 1.40 9.39 -13.34
CA ASP A 13 2.60 9.61 -14.14
C ASP A 13 3.57 8.43 -13.93
N ASP A 14 4.67 8.66 -13.19
CA ASP A 14 5.71 7.68 -12.89
C ASP A 14 5.63 7.25 -11.43
N PHE A 15 5.78 5.94 -11.23
CA PHE A 15 5.75 5.32 -9.91
C PHE A 15 6.90 5.79 -9.00
N ASP A 16 6.56 6.59 -7.99
CA ASP A 16 7.50 7.06 -6.96
C ASP A 16 7.86 5.94 -5.96
N THR A 17 8.82 5.13 -6.38
CA THR A 17 9.36 4.01 -5.60
C THR A 17 9.96 4.47 -4.27
N ALA A 18 10.63 5.63 -4.23
CA ALA A 18 11.31 6.15 -3.06
C ALA A 18 10.32 6.72 -2.04
N GLY A 19 9.34 7.50 -2.50
CA GLY A 19 8.25 8.01 -1.68
C GLY A 19 7.44 6.89 -1.05
N LEU A 20 7.07 5.86 -1.82
CA LEU A 20 6.32 4.72 -1.28
C LEU A 20 7.12 3.94 -0.22
N ARG A 21 8.42 3.72 -0.45
CA ARG A 21 9.29 3.05 0.55
C ARG A 21 9.38 3.88 1.84
N SER A 22 9.56 5.19 1.71
CA SER A 22 9.59 6.12 2.85
C SER A 22 8.28 6.10 3.63
N TYR A 23 7.15 6.14 2.92
CA TYR A 23 5.81 6.03 3.50
C TYR A 23 5.63 4.74 4.32
N LEU A 24 6.00 3.59 3.75
CA LEU A 24 5.88 2.29 4.40
C LEU A 24 6.77 2.18 5.64
N GLY A 25 8.03 2.65 5.54
CA GLY A 25 8.93 2.72 6.69
C GLY A 25 8.35 3.59 7.81
N ARG A 26 7.79 4.75 7.45
CA ARG A 26 7.14 5.64 8.41
C ARG A 26 5.90 5.01 9.05
N ALA A 27 5.12 4.24 8.29
CA ALA A 27 3.97 3.51 8.83
C ALA A 27 4.41 2.49 9.90
N GLU A 28 5.51 1.76 9.67
CA GLU A 28 6.07 0.84 10.66
C GLU A 28 6.63 1.54 11.90
N GLU A 29 7.28 2.70 11.74
CA GLU A 29 7.79 3.52 12.85
C GLU A 29 6.65 4.08 13.73
N LEU A 30 5.54 4.47 13.10
CA LEU A 30 4.35 4.98 13.78
C LEU A 30 3.53 3.87 14.46
N GLY A 31 3.89 2.60 14.26
CA GLY A 31 3.26 1.46 14.91
C GLY A 31 1.94 1.03 14.25
N PHE A 32 1.73 1.33 12.96
CA PHE A 32 0.63 0.73 12.21
C PHE A 32 0.84 -0.79 12.11
N GLU A 33 -0.24 -1.54 12.31
CA GLU A 33 -0.18 -3.00 12.35
C GLU A 33 -0.52 -3.64 11.01
N GLY A 34 -1.16 -2.87 10.12
CA GLY A 34 -1.42 -3.32 8.77
C GLY A 34 -1.53 -2.20 7.74
N GLY A 35 -1.23 -2.57 6.50
CA GLY A 35 -1.44 -1.77 5.31
C GLY A 35 -2.48 -2.46 4.41
N TRP A 36 -3.38 -1.68 3.80
CA TRP A 36 -4.37 -2.25 2.88
C TRP A 36 -4.41 -1.53 1.54
N VAL A 37 -4.74 -2.30 0.51
CA VAL A 37 -5.00 -1.83 -0.85
C VAL A 37 -6.46 -2.12 -1.24
N LEU A 38 -7.02 -1.34 -2.15
CA LEU A 38 -8.30 -1.56 -2.78
C LEU A 38 -8.09 -2.16 -4.18
N GLU A 39 -8.92 -3.13 -4.56
CA GLU A 39 -8.95 -3.62 -5.94
C GLU A 39 -10.12 -2.99 -6.72
N GLN A 40 -9.83 -2.45 -7.90
CA GLN A 40 -10.83 -1.94 -8.81
C GLN A 40 -10.63 -2.54 -10.20
N ILE A 41 -11.41 -3.58 -10.51
CA ILE A 41 -11.36 -4.26 -11.82
C ILE A 41 -12.09 -3.45 -12.90
N VAL A 42 -13.11 -2.68 -12.53
CA VAL A 42 -13.96 -1.93 -13.46
C VAL A 42 -13.83 -0.43 -13.20
N GLY A 43 -13.53 0.34 -14.25
CA GLY A 43 -13.40 1.79 -14.23
C GLY A 43 -12.02 2.27 -14.65
N GLU A 44 -11.89 3.57 -14.95
CA GLU A 44 -10.67 4.18 -15.51
C GLU A 44 -9.77 4.82 -14.44
N SER A 45 -9.92 4.44 -13.16
CA SER A 45 -9.08 5.00 -12.10
C SER A 45 -7.64 4.51 -12.28
N PRO A 46 -6.63 5.39 -12.21
CA PRO A 46 -5.24 5.02 -12.39
C PRO A 46 -4.68 4.40 -11.10
N LEU A 47 -5.23 3.25 -10.73
CA LEU A 47 -4.83 2.50 -9.55
C LEU A 47 -3.75 1.49 -9.92
N LEU A 48 -2.67 1.51 -9.15
CA LEU A 48 -1.66 0.46 -9.20
C LEU A 48 -2.29 -0.90 -8.92
N ALA A 49 -1.82 -1.90 -9.67
CA ALA A 49 -2.29 -3.27 -9.53
C ALA A 49 -2.05 -3.78 -8.09
N PRO A 50 -3.09 -4.27 -7.40
CA PRO A 50 -3.01 -4.56 -5.97
C PRO A 50 -1.96 -5.61 -5.60
N LEU A 51 -1.80 -6.66 -6.41
CA LEU A 51 -0.89 -7.75 -6.11
C LEU A 51 0.58 -7.29 -6.19
N GLU A 52 0.93 -6.56 -7.24
CA GLU A 52 2.26 -5.99 -7.47
C GLU A 52 2.60 -5.00 -6.35
N LEU A 53 1.64 -4.15 -5.96
CA LEU A 53 1.84 -3.18 -4.89
C LEU A 53 2.01 -3.86 -3.52
N LEU A 54 1.24 -4.92 -3.24
CA LEU A 54 1.40 -5.71 -2.02
C LEU A 54 2.74 -6.44 -1.99
N ALA A 55 3.18 -7.00 -3.12
CA ALA A 55 4.48 -7.66 -3.23
C ALA A 55 5.64 -6.68 -3.01
N TYR A 56 5.58 -5.49 -3.62
CA TYR A 56 6.56 -4.43 -3.40
C TYR A 56 6.56 -3.97 -1.95
N SER A 57 5.39 -3.79 -1.36
CA SER A 57 5.25 -3.36 0.04
C SER A 57 5.83 -4.40 1.00
N ALA A 58 5.62 -5.69 0.73
CA ALA A 58 6.19 -6.79 1.51
C ALA A 58 7.73 -6.78 1.46
N ALA A 59 8.32 -6.41 0.31
CA ALA A 59 9.77 -6.27 0.19
C ALA A 59 10.33 -5.02 0.91
N CYS A 60 9.49 -4.03 1.23
CA CYS A 60 9.89 -2.79 1.89
C CYS A 60 9.66 -2.79 3.40
N THR A 61 8.86 -3.71 3.93
CA THR A 61 8.47 -3.75 5.36
C THR A 61 8.84 -5.07 6.01
N ALA A 62 9.09 -5.07 7.33
CA ALA A 62 9.46 -6.28 8.05
C ALA A 62 8.32 -6.86 8.91
N ARG A 63 7.37 -6.03 9.34
CA ARG A 63 6.33 -6.40 10.33
C ARG A 63 4.92 -6.02 9.90
N LEU A 64 4.78 -5.08 8.96
CA LEU A 64 3.47 -4.59 8.51
C LEU A 64 2.66 -5.73 7.87
N ARG A 65 1.43 -5.98 8.36
CA ARG A 65 0.55 -6.99 7.77
C ARG A 65 -0.17 -6.40 6.56
N LEU A 66 -0.04 -7.05 5.41
CA LEU A 66 -0.54 -6.54 4.15
C LEU A 66 -1.77 -7.33 3.72
N GLY A 67 -2.75 -6.65 3.15
CA GLY A 67 -3.96 -7.28 2.62
C GLY A 67 -4.71 -6.38 1.66
N SER A 68 -5.67 -6.96 0.94
CA SER A 68 -6.67 -6.19 0.22
C SER A 68 -7.90 -5.99 1.09
N VAL A 69 -8.54 -4.83 0.95
CA VAL A 69 -9.89 -4.61 1.46
C VAL A 69 -10.87 -4.84 0.32
N PHE A 70 -11.88 -5.65 0.61
CA PHE A 70 -13.09 -5.75 -0.20
C PHE A 70 -14.22 -5.17 0.64
N TRP A 71 -15.19 -4.56 -0.03
CA TRP A 71 -16.42 -4.09 0.62
C TRP A 71 -17.39 -5.25 0.83
#